data_AF-A0A921KJX4-F1
#
_entry.id   AF-A0A921KJX4-F1
#
_cell.length_a   1.000
_cell.length_b   1.000
_cell.length_c   1.000
_cell.angle_alpha   90.00
_cell.angle_beta   90.00
_cell.angle_gamma   90.00
#
_symmetry.space_group_name_H-M   'P 1'
#
loop_
_entity.id
_entity.type
_entity.pdbx_description
1 polymer ?
#
loop_
_entity_poly.entity_id
_entity_poly.type
_entity_poly.pdbx_seq_one_letter_code
_entity_poly.pdbx_strand_id
1 'polypeptide(L)' 'CVRIVKELVVDEEFSDEIWYALTAEIMDTCLFIGGDFGEENIRNITNQYITSNGIARFKKAHGVR' A
#
# COMPACT_ATOMS: atom_id res chain seq x y z
N CYS A 1 0.97 -8.72 5.53
CA CYS A 1 0.39 -7.63 4.71
C CYS A 1 1.01 -7.54 3.31
N VAL A 2 2.34 -7.54 3.15
CA VAL A 2 3.02 -7.36 1.84
C VAL A 2 2.48 -8.24 0.71
N ARG A 3 2.25 -9.53 0.96
CA ARG A 3 1.65 -10.44 -0.03
C ARG A 3 0.32 -9.91 -0.59
N ILE A 4 -0.57 -9.42 0.28
CA ILE A 4 -1.90 -8.89 -0.10
C ILE A 4 -1.73 -7.61 -0.92
N VAL A 5 -0.80 -6.74 -0.53
CA VAL A 5 -0.51 -5.50 -1.27
C VAL A 5 0.02 -5.81 -2.68
N LYS A 6 0.97 -6.76 -2.80
CA LYS A 6 1.50 -7.24 -4.09
C LYS A 6 0.42 -7.86 -4.98
N GLU A 7 -0.56 -8.55 -4.40
CA GLU A 7 -1.70 -9.12 -5.16
C GLU A 7 -2.65 -8.07 -5.75
N LEU A 8 -2.72 -6.88 -5.14
CA LEU A 8 -3.64 -5.81 -5.56
C LEU A 8 -2.96 -4.76 -6.44
N VAL A 9 -1.70 -4.45 -6.18
CA VAL A 9 -0.91 -3.48 -6.94
C VAL A 9 -0.15 -4.22 -8.04
N VAL A 10 -0.87 -4.67 -9.07
CA VAL A 10 -0.35 -5.60 -10.09
C VAL A 10 0.49 -4.93 -11.19
N ASP A 11 0.37 -3.61 -11.35
CA ASP A 11 1.03 -2.87 -12.44
C ASP A 11 2.41 -2.30 -12.05
N GLU A 12 2.95 -2.67 -10.88
CA GLU A 12 4.21 -2.15 -10.38
C GLU A 12 5.23 -3.25 -10.11
N GLU A 13 6.47 -3.04 -10.53
CA GLU A 13 7.61 -3.90 -10.21
C GLU A 13 8.57 -3.15 -9.27
N PHE A 14 8.26 -3.19 -7.98
CA PHE A 14 9.11 -2.59 -6.95
C PHE A 14 10.18 -3.55 -6.44
N SER A 15 11.28 -2.97 -5.94
CA SER A 15 12.21 -3.72 -5.08
C SER A 15 11.51 -4.11 -3.77
N ASP A 16 12.05 -5.12 -3.06
CA ASP A 16 11.45 -5.54 -1.80
C ASP A 16 11.41 -4.41 -0.76
N GLU A 17 12.44 -3.56 -0.70
CA GLU A 17 12.46 -2.36 0.16
C GLU A 17 11.27 -1.43 -0.10
N ILE A 18 10.99 -1.16 -1.37
CA ILE A 18 9.88 -0.28 -1.78
C ILE A 18 8.53 -0.96 -1.51
N TRP A 19 8.43 -2.28 -1.68
CA TRP A 19 7.24 -3.03 -1.28
C TRP A 19 6.97 -2.96 0.22
N TYR A 20 8.00 -3.07 1.05
CA TYR A 20 7.88 -2.93 2.49
C TYR A 20 7.45 -1.51 2.87
N ALA A 21 8.02 -0.48 2.25
CA ALA A 21 7.64 0.91 2.49
C ALA A 21 6.17 1.19 2.13
N LEU A 22 5.70 0.74 0.95
CA LEU A 22 4.31 0.91 0.54
C LEU A 22 3.36 0.18 1.49
N THR A 23 3.72 -1.05 1.86
CA THR A 23 2.91 -1.84 2.80
C THR A 23 2.83 -1.18 4.17
N ALA A 24 3.93 -0.61 4.66
CA ALA A 24 3.97 0.11 5.92
C ALA A 24 3.04 1.34 5.89
N GLU A 25 3.07 2.15 4.82
CA GLU A 25 2.17 3.31 4.69
C GLU A 25 0.68 2.92 4.67
N ILE A 26 0.35 1.83 4.00
CA ILE A 26 -1.01 1.27 4.00
C ILE A 26 -1.40 0.80 5.41
N MET A 27 -0.50 0.10 6.10
CA MET A 27 -0.73 -0.36 7.48
C MET A 27 -0.87 0.79 8.47
N ASP A 28 -0.06 1.85 8.34
CA ASP A 28 -0.17 3.06 9.15
C ASP A 28 -1.52 3.74 8.94
N THR A 29 -2.01 3.77 7.70
CA THR A 29 -3.35 4.27 7.38
C THR A 29 -4.43 3.42 8.05
N CYS A 30 -4.31 2.08 8.05
CA CYS A 30 -5.24 1.20 8.76
C CYS A 30 -5.32 1.56 10.25
N LEU A 31 -4.18 1.75 10.92
CA LEU A 31 -4.16 2.11 12.34
C LEU A 31 -4.71 3.53 12.58
N PHE A 32 -4.37 4.49 11.72
CA PHE A 32 -4.78 5.88 11.85
C PHE A 32 -6.31 6.03 11.86
N ILE A 33 -7.03 5.21 11.10
CA ILE A 33 -8.49 5.23 11.03
C ILE A 33 -9.18 4.29 12.04
N GLY A 34 -8.42 3.68 12.96
CA GLY A 34 -8.95 2.76 13.97
C GLY A 34 -9.23 1.34 13.48
N GLY A 35 -8.67 0.95 12.33
CA GLY A 35 -8.71 -0.43 11.81
C GLY A 35 -7.61 -1.33 12.39
N ASP A 36 -7.44 -2.50 11.78
CA ASP A 36 -6.41 -3.48 12.14
C ASP A 36 -5.64 -3.96 10.89
N PHE A 37 -4.78 -4.97 11.09
CA PHE A 37 -4.01 -5.61 10.01
C PHE A 37 -4.68 -6.88 9.45
N GLY A 38 -5.97 -7.07 9.73
CA GLY A 38 -6.77 -8.14 9.15
C GLY A 38 -6.79 -8.02 7.62
N GLU A 39 -6.84 -9.17 6.93
CA GLU A 39 -6.76 -9.20 5.46
C GLU A 39 -7.85 -8.34 4.80
N GLU A 40 -9.07 -8.34 5.34
CA GLU A 40 -10.17 -7.50 4.85
C GLU A 40 -9.83 -6.01 4.90
N ASN A 41 -9.31 -5.52 6.04
CA ASN A 41 -8.92 -4.13 6.21
C ASN A 41 -7.74 -3.75 5.30
N ILE A 42 -6.72 -4.60 5.21
CA ILE A 42 -5.59 -4.36 4.29
C ILE A 42 -6.07 -4.28 2.84
N ARG A 43 -6.95 -5.18 2.40
CA ARG A 43 -7.49 -5.15 1.03
C ARG A 43 -8.31 -3.89 0.77
N ASN A 44 -9.20 -3.53 1.71
CA ASN A 44 -10.03 -2.34 1.59
C ASN A 44 -9.18 -1.06 1.48
N ILE A 45 -8.23 -0.87 2.40
CA ILE A 45 -7.37 0.32 2.42
C ILE A 45 -6.42 0.34 1.22
N THR A 46 -5.88 -0.80 0.79
CA THR A 46 -5.07 -0.85 -0.45
C THR A 46 -5.89 -0.41 -1.67
N ASN A 47 -7.14 -0.85 -1.80
CA ASN A 47 -8.01 -0.42 -2.90
C ASN A 47 -8.33 1.08 -2.83
N GLN A 48 -8.60 1.63 -1.64
CA GLN A 48 -8.78 3.07 -1.45
C GLN A 48 -7.51 3.86 -1.78
N TYR A 49 -6.35 3.31 -1.44
CA TYR A 49 -5.05 3.88 -1.76
C TYR A 49 -4.85 3.96 -3.27
N ILE A 50 -5.17 2.89 -4.00
CA ILE A 50 -5.10 2.85 -5.47
C ILE A 50 -6.08 3.87 -6.09
N THR A 51 -7.35 3.84 -5.69
CA THR A 51 -8.39 4.71 -6.28
C THR A 51 -8.16 6.20 -6.01
N SER A 52 -7.49 6.54 -4.91
CA SER A 52 -7.12 7.92 -4.54
C SER A 52 -5.79 8.38 -5.15
N ASN A 53 -5.29 7.71 -6.20
CA ASN A 53 -4.00 8.00 -6.82
C ASN A 53 -2.83 7.93 -5.82
N GLY A 54 -2.94 7.07 -4.81
CA GLY A 54 -1.95 6.87 -3.76
C GLY A 54 -0.64 6.33 -4.30
N ILE A 55 -0.67 5.36 -5.22
CA ILE A 55 0.55 4.77 -5.81
C ILE A 55 1.41 5.83 -6.50
N ALA A 56 0.81 6.74 -7.28
CA ALA A 56 1.57 7.83 -7.91
C ALA A 56 2.19 8.80 -6.88
N ARG A 57 1.47 9.09 -5.79
CA ARG A 57 1.97 9.93 -4.69
C ARG A 57 3.12 9.26 -3.94
N PHE A 58 2.97 7.97 -3.64
CA PHE A 58 4.01 7.13 -3.06
C PHE A 58 5.28 7.14 -3.91
N LYS A 59 5.16 6.80 -5.20
CA LYS A 59 6.28 6.78 -6.14
C LYS A 59 7.02 8.12 -6.17
N LYS A 60 6.28 9.23 -6.22
CA LYS A 60 6.85 10.58 -6.16
C LYS A 60 7.58 10.86 -4.84
N ALA A 61 7.03 10.44 -3.70
CA ALA A 61 7.63 10.65 -2.38
C ALA A 61 8.90 9.81 -2.18
N HIS A 62 8.95 8.62 -2.77
CA HIS A 62 10.06 7.66 -2.65
C HIS A 62 11.05 7.69 -3.82
N GLY A 63 10.88 8.60 -4.80
CA GLY A 63 11.76 8.71 -5.96
C GLY A 63 11.71 7.49 -6.90
N VAL A 64 10.63 6.72 -6.85
CA VAL A 64 10.40 5.56 -7.71
C VAL A 64 9.78 6.02 -9.01
N ARG A 65 10.31 5.56 -10.15
CA ARG A 65 9.89 5.99 -11.49
C ARG A 65 8.78 5.12 -12.06
#